data_AF-A0A3M0H424-F1
#
_entry.id   AF-A0A3M0H424-F1
#
_cell.length_a   1.000
_cell.length_b   1.000
_cell.length_c   1.000
_cell.angle_alpha   90.00
_cell.angle_beta   90.00
_cell.angle_gamma   90.00
#
_symmetry.space_group_name_H-M   'P 1'
#
loop_
_entity.id
_entity.type
_entity.pdbx_description
1 polymer ?
#
loop_
_entity_poly.entity_id
_entity_poly.type
_entity_poly.pdbx_seq_one_letter_code
_entity_poly.pdbx_strand_id
1 'polypeptide(L)' 'MQANLTTEQLDLIRQELAAGKSPDVVAGYFARVADLEADEEVIVRDAALAISRGEEVTSSITDD' A
#
# COMPACT_ATOMS: atom_id res chain seq x y z
N MET A 1 -6.49 -11.62 -9.60
CA MET A 1 -5.76 -11.89 -8.35
C MET A 1 -5.87 -10.62 -7.52
N GLN A 2 -6.51 -10.65 -6.36
CA GLN A 2 -6.42 -9.51 -5.42
C GLN A 2 -5.03 -9.62 -4.79
N ALA A 3 -4.10 -8.73 -5.15
CA ALA A 3 -2.83 -8.69 -4.43
C ALA A 3 -3.14 -8.12 -3.04
N ASN A 4 -3.18 -8.98 -2.05
CA ASN A 4 -3.39 -8.56 -0.68
C ASN A 4 -2.05 -8.10 -0.13
N LEU A 5 -1.94 -6.78 0.10
CA LEU A 5 -0.81 -6.22 0.83
C LEU A 5 -0.76 -6.84 2.23
N THR A 6 0.44 -7.21 2.66
CA THR A 6 0.63 -7.72 4.03
C THR A 6 0.38 -6.63 5.05
N THR A 7 0.09 -7.02 6.29
CA THR A 7 -0.06 -6.06 7.40
C THR A 7 1.18 -5.18 7.56
N GLU A 8 2.38 -5.76 7.41
CA GLU A 8 3.65 -5.03 7.46
C GLU A 8 3.77 -3.99 6.35
N GLN A 9 3.36 -4.34 5.12
CA GLN A 9 3.36 -3.39 4.01
C GLN A 9 2.38 -2.25 4.27
N LEU A 10 1.19 -2.54 4.80
CA LEU A 10 0.19 -1.53 5.14
C LEU A 10 0.66 -0.60 6.26
N ASP A 11 1.33 -1.11 7.29
CA ASP A 11 1.88 -0.27 8.36
C ASP A 11 3.02 0.62 7.87
N LEU A 12 3.88 0.10 6.98
CA LEU A 12 4.90 0.91 6.33
C LEU A 12 4.26 2.00 5.43
N ILE A 13 3.20 1.69 4.66
CA ILE A 13 2.45 2.69 3.87
C ILE A 13 1.90 3.79 4.79
N ARG A 14 1.28 3.42 5.92
CA ARG A 14 0.77 4.38 6.91
C ARG A 14 1.87 5.26 7.50
N GLN A 15 3.02 4.67 7.84
CA GLN A 15 4.16 5.43 8.39
C GLN A 15 4.69 6.45 7.39
N GLU A 16 4.82 6.06 6.12
CA GLU A 16 5.33 6.92 5.06
C GLU A 16 4.36 8.08 4.72
N LEU A 17 3.05 7.80 4.73
CA LEU A 17 2.02 8.84 4.61
C LEU A 17 2.02 9.77 5.82
N ALA A 18 2.18 9.25 7.04
CA ALA A 18 2.28 10.04 8.26
C ALA A 18 3.54 10.93 8.28
N ALA A 19 4.61 10.53 7.58
CA ALA A 19 5.80 11.35 7.35
C ALA A 19 5.58 12.47 6.31
N GLY A 20 4.38 12.59 5.74
CA GLY A 20 4.00 13.63 4.78
C GLY A 20 4.28 13.29 3.32
N LYS A 21 4.59 12.03 3.00
CA LYS A 21 4.82 11.60 1.61
C LYS A 21 3.49 11.45 0.87
N SER A 22 3.48 11.75 -0.42
CA SER A 22 2.30 11.54 -1.27
C SER A 22 2.12 10.07 -1.63
N PRO A 23 0.88 9.59 -1.86
CA PRO A 23 0.60 8.20 -2.23
C PRO A 23 1.46 7.67 -3.40
N ASP A 24 1.68 8.45 -4.46
CA ASP A 24 2.55 8.07 -5.58
C ASP A 24 4.02 7.87 -5.17
N VAL A 25 4.52 8.70 -4.24
CA VAL A 25 5.89 8.55 -3.71
C VAL A 25 6.01 7.27 -2.91
N VAL A 26 4.99 6.96 -2.11
CA VAL A 26 4.94 5.72 -1.34
C VAL A 26 4.89 4.51 -2.29
N ALA A 27 3.99 4.51 -3.27
CA ALA A 27 3.89 3.42 -4.25
C ALA A 27 5.21 3.15 -4.99
N GLY A 28 5.86 4.21 -5.50
CA GLY A 28 7.14 4.07 -6.19
C GLY A 28 8.30 3.63 -5.26
N TYR A 29 8.24 3.95 -3.97
CA TYR A 29 9.20 3.42 -2.99
C TYR A 29 9.02 1.92 -2.77
N PHE A 30 7.77 1.47 -2.57
CA PHE A 30 7.47 0.05 -2.39
C PHE A 30 7.75 -0.78 -3.63
N ALA A 31 7.44 -0.25 -4.83
CA ALA A 31 7.75 -0.91 -6.08
C ALA A 31 9.24 -1.21 -6.23
N ARG A 32 10.11 -0.27 -5.81
CA ARG A 32 11.56 -0.47 -5.83
C ARG A 32 12.09 -1.39 -4.73
N VAL A 33 11.51 -1.31 -3.53
CA VAL A 33 11.98 -2.10 -2.38
C VAL A 33 11.57 -3.57 -2.50
N ALA A 34 10.36 -3.82 -2.99
CA ALA A 34 9.80 -5.16 -3.11
C ALA A 34 9.88 -5.74 -4.53
N ASP A 35 10.54 -5.05 -5.48
CA ASP A 35 10.63 -5.43 -6.90
C ASP A 35 9.25 -5.76 -7.49
N LEU A 36 8.25 -4.92 -7.15
CA LEU A 36 6.86 -5.14 -7.53
C LEU A 36 6.69 -4.94 -9.04
N GLU A 37 5.83 -5.75 -9.64
CA GLU A 37 5.41 -5.52 -11.01
C GLU A 37 4.52 -4.27 -11.10
N ALA A 38 4.40 -3.68 -12.30
CA ALA A 38 3.63 -2.44 -12.50
C ALA A 38 2.18 -2.56 -12.01
N ASP A 39 1.61 -3.75 -12.10
CA ASP A 39 0.25 -4.09 -11.68
C ASP A 39 0.11 -4.05 -10.15
N GLU A 40 1.17 -4.43 -9.43
CA GLU A 40 1.23 -4.44 -7.97
C GLU A 40 1.53 -3.04 -7.41
N GLU A 41 2.33 -2.22 -8.12
CA GLU A 41 2.54 -0.80 -7.78
C GLU A 41 1.20 -0.04 -7.77
N VAL A 42 0.31 -0.34 -8.72
CA VAL A 42 -1.04 0.25 -8.77
C VAL A 42 -1.84 -0.10 -7.50
N ILE A 43 -1.73 -1.32 -7.01
CA ILE A 43 -2.44 -1.78 -5.80
C ILE A 43 -1.92 -1.05 -4.56
N VAL A 44 -0.59 -0.86 -4.44
CA VAL A 44 0.00 -0.05 -3.36
C VAL A 44 -0.47 1.39 -3.44
N ARG A 45 -0.52 1.97 -4.64
CA ARG A 45 -0.96 3.35 -4.85
C ARG A 45 -2.43 3.52 -4.44
N ASP A 46 -3.32 2.63 -4.87
CA ASP A 46 -4.74 2.69 -4.50
C ASP A 46 -4.93 2.51 -2.99
N ALA A 47 -4.18 1.61 -2.36
CA ALA A 47 -4.20 1.44 -0.90
C ALA A 47 -3.70 2.71 -0.18
N ALA A 48 -2.59 3.29 -0.61
CA ALA A 48 -2.06 4.53 -0.03
C ALA A 48 -3.02 5.71 -0.23
N LEU A 49 -3.72 5.77 -1.37
CA LEU A 49 -4.71 6.78 -1.67
C LEU A 49 -5.95 6.64 -0.79
N ALA A 50 -6.46 5.42 -0.61
CA ALA A 50 -7.57 5.12 0.29
C ALA A 50 -7.22 5.48 1.75
N ILE A 51 -6.04 5.08 2.23
CA ILE A 51 -5.55 5.44 3.58
C ILE A 51 -5.46 6.96 3.73
N SER A 52 -4.91 7.66 2.73
CA SER A 52 -4.79 9.13 2.75
C SER A 52 -6.14 9.85 2.81
N ARG A 53 -7.23 9.21 2.37
CA ARG A 53 -8.60 9.73 2.44
C ARG A 53 -9.33 9.32 3.72
N GLY A 54 -8.72 8.48 4.56
CA GLY A 54 -9.37 7.89 5.73
C GLY A 54 -10.35 6.77 5.38
N GLU A 55 -10.24 6.18 4.18
CA GLU A 55 -11.03 5.02 3.79
C GLU A 55 -10.43 3.75 4.40
N GLU A 56 -11.30 2.86 4.90
CA GLU A 56 -10.88 1.63 5.55
C GLU A 56 -10.38 0.62 4.49
N VAL A 57 -9.05 0.49 4.36
CA VAL A 57 -8.45 -0.56 3.54
C VAL A 57 -8.57 -1.87 4.31
N THR A 58 -9.61 -2.64 4.03
CA THR A 58 -9.80 -3.95 4.64
C THR A 58 -8.76 -4.91 4.07
N SER A 59 -7.70 -5.20 4.84
CA SER A 59 -6.88 -6.38 4.63
C SER A 59 -7.78 -7.59 4.84
N SER A 60 -8.30 -8.18 3.76
CA SER A 60 -8.97 -9.48 3.87
C SER A 60 -7.90 -10.56 4.13
N ILE A 61 -7.43 -10.62 5.37
CA ILE A 61 -6.77 -11.81 5.93
C ILE A 61 -7.91 -12.79 6.18
N THR A 62 -8.22 -13.61 5.18
CA THR A 62 -8.85 -14.90 5.45
C THR A 62 -7.74 -15.81 5.95
N ASP A 63 -7.62 -15.91 7.28
CA ASP A 63 -6.91 -16.98 7.96
C ASP A 63 -7.83 -18.23 7.85
N ASP A 64 -7.50 -19.17 6.97
CA ASP A 64 -8.04 -20.54 6.94
C ASP A 64 -6.88 -21.55 6.95
#